data_AF-A0A4R0ZK15-F1
#
_entry.id   AF-A0A4R0ZK15-F1
#
_cell.length_a   1.000
_cell.length_b   1.000
_cell.length_c   1.000
_cell.angle_alpha   90.00
_cell.angle_beta   90.00
_cell.angle_gamma   90.00
#
_symmetry.space_group_name_H-M   'P 1'
#
loop_
_entity.id
_entity.type
_entity.pdbx_description
1 polymer ?
#
loop_
_entity_poly.entity_id
_entity_poly.type
_entity_poly.pdbx_seq_one_letter_code
_entity_poly.pdbx_strand_id
1 'polypeptide(L)'
;MRRRLVFFLIVGLLFLNTRSEDNHELIVETYVGESMSVFSGEPFTDEAEIARFLELIETSALSEAEVMGIPDYVITVNNLSESTMEAMVNVWVGEDDEILFTRGMEGTDVFEVDSMYTYDVNEILNLNNL
;
A
#
# COMPACT_ATOMS: atom_id res chain seq x y z
N MET A 1 1.23 -49.74 -31.04
CA MET A 1 1.72 -48.35 -31.18
C MET A 1 0.70 -47.41 -30.54
N ARG A 2 1.05 -46.82 -29.40
CA ARG A 2 0.18 -45.88 -28.64
C ARG A 2 0.26 -44.50 -29.30
N ARG A 3 -0.83 -44.02 -29.91
CA ARG A 3 -0.97 -42.62 -30.33
C ARG A 3 -1.36 -41.79 -29.09
N ARG A 4 -0.45 -40.90 -28.65
CA ARG A 4 -0.73 -39.87 -27.64
C ARG A 4 -1.61 -38.82 -28.31
N LEU A 5 -2.86 -38.68 -27.86
CA LEU A 5 -3.71 -37.55 -28.24
C LEU A 5 -3.33 -36.39 -27.31
N VAL A 6 -2.72 -35.36 -27.87
CA VAL A 6 -2.39 -34.12 -27.16
C VAL A 6 -3.68 -33.33 -27.01
N PHE A 7 -4.14 -33.14 -25.77
CA PHE A 7 -5.21 -32.21 -25.44
C PHE A 7 -4.67 -30.78 -25.55
N PHE A 8 -4.96 -30.10 -26.66
CA PHE A 8 -4.85 -28.64 -26.73
C PHE A 8 -6.14 -28.04 -26.18
N LEU A 9 -6.16 -27.78 -24.87
CA LEU A 9 -7.16 -26.96 -24.22
C LEU A 9 -6.78 -25.49 -24.43
N ILE A 10 -7.11 -24.94 -25.61
CA ILE A 10 -7.05 -23.49 -25.83
C ILE A 10 -8.31 -22.92 -25.15
N VAL A 11 -8.22 -22.69 -23.85
CA VAL A 11 -9.11 -21.74 -23.19
C VAL A 11 -8.53 -20.37 -23.51
N GLY A 12 -9.05 -19.78 -24.60
CA GLY A 12 -8.94 -18.34 -24.79
C GLY A 12 -9.72 -17.69 -23.67
N LEU A 13 -9.05 -17.42 -22.54
CA LEU A 13 -9.55 -16.50 -21.55
C LEU A 13 -9.63 -15.14 -22.23
N LEU A 14 -10.86 -14.76 -22.57
CA LEU A 14 -11.26 -13.42 -22.90
C LEU A 14 -10.92 -12.54 -21.69
N PHE A 15 -9.72 -11.96 -21.66
CA PHE A 15 -9.49 -10.76 -20.88
C PHE A 15 -10.20 -9.60 -21.59
N LEU A 16 -11.53 -9.59 -21.48
CA LEU A 16 -12.28 -8.35 -21.42
C LEU A 16 -11.93 -7.73 -20.08
N ASN A 17 -10.74 -7.13 -19.97
CA ASN A 17 -10.52 -6.15 -18.93
C ASN A 17 -11.36 -4.95 -19.34
N THR A 18 -12.58 -4.91 -18.82
CA THR A 18 -13.27 -3.67 -18.53
C THR A 18 -12.22 -2.75 -17.93
N ARG A 19 -11.82 -1.72 -18.68
CA ARG A 19 -11.11 -0.58 -18.12
C ARG A 19 -12.12 0.12 -17.23
N SER A 20 -12.30 -0.41 -16.02
CA SER A 20 -12.49 0.44 -14.87
C SER A 20 -11.37 1.47 -15.00
N GLU A 21 -11.72 2.74 -15.09
CA GLU A 21 -10.74 3.76 -14.71
C GLU A 21 -10.50 3.46 -13.23
N ASP A 22 -9.48 2.64 -12.96
CA ASP A 22 -8.91 2.50 -11.65
C ASP A 22 -8.61 3.94 -11.22
N ASN A 23 -9.37 4.37 -10.21
CA ASN A 23 -9.46 5.74 -9.76
C ASN A 23 -9.22 5.69 -8.26
N HIS A 24 -7.98 5.38 -7.93
CA HIS A 24 -7.48 5.32 -6.58
C HIS A 24 -7.00 6.70 -6.16
N GLU A 25 -7.20 6.99 -4.90
CA GLU A 25 -6.49 8.05 -4.23
C GLU A 25 -5.71 7.47 -3.06
N LEU A 26 -4.49 7.96 -2.89
CA LEU A 26 -3.67 7.72 -1.71
C LEU A 26 -3.65 8.99 -0.89
N ILE A 27 -4.01 8.85 0.37
CA ILE A 27 -4.05 9.92 1.35
C ILE A 27 -3.03 9.63 2.43
N VAL A 28 -2.22 10.63 2.77
CA VAL A 28 -1.30 10.59 3.91
C VAL A 28 -1.82 11.52 4.99
N GLU A 29 -2.03 10.97 6.19
CA GLU A 29 -2.42 11.70 7.39
C GLU A 29 -1.29 11.64 8.42
N THR A 30 -1.16 12.70 9.21
CA THR A 30 -0.19 12.77 10.33
C THR A 30 -0.94 13.05 11.62
N TYR A 31 -0.39 12.67 12.78
CA TYR A 31 -0.98 13.04 14.06
C TYR A 31 -0.47 14.40 14.55
N VAL A 32 -1.37 15.28 14.97
CA VAL A 32 -1.08 16.50 15.71
C VAL A 32 -1.56 16.32 17.16
N GLY A 33 -0.62 16.08 18.07
CA GLY A 33 -0.91 15.77 19.47
C GLY A 33 -1.33 14.30 19.68
N GLU A 34 -1.97 13.99 20.82
CA GLU A 34 -2.26 12.60 21.23
C GLU A 34 -3.49 11.96 20.56
N SER A 35 -4.28 12.70 19.77
CA SER A 35 -5.57 12.17 19.28
C SER A 35 -6.15 12.82 18.01
N MET A 36 -5.47 13.78 17.38
CA MET A 36 -6.00 14.45 16.21
C MET A 36 -5.19 14.07 14.97
N SER A 37 -5.75 13.26 14.07
CA SER A 37 -5.18 13.13 12.73
C SER A 37 -5.46 14.41 11.95
N VAL A 38 -4.42 14.94 11.33
CA VAL A 38 -4.50 16.06 10.41
C VAL A 38 -4.17 15.52 9.04
N PHE A 39 -5.20 15.57 8.18
CA PHE A 39 -5.09 15.34 6.76
C PHE A 39 -4.06 16.31 6.17
N SER A 40 -2.98 15.76 5.61
CA SER A 40 -1.77 16.56 5.40
C SER A 40 -1.70 17.28 4.04
N GLY A 41 -2.62 17.07 3.10
CA GLY A 41 -2.66 17.84 1.84
C GLY A 41 -3.49 17.20 0.74
N GLU A 42 -3.20 17.47 -0.54
CA GLU A 42 -4.02 16.95 -1.66
C GLU A 42 -3.88 15.42 -1.81
N PRO A 43 -4.95 14.70 -2.21
CA PRO A 43 -4.86 13.27 -2.49
C PRO A 43 -3.90 12.99 -3.66
N PHE A 44 -3.10 11.94 -3.53
CA PHE A 44 -2.22 11.47 -4.58
C PHE A 44 -2.96 10.49 -5.48
N THR A 45 -2.84 10.65 -6.80
CA THR A 45 -3.73 9.98 -7.79
C THR A 45 -2.97 9.33 -8.96
N ASP A 46 -1.64 9.15 -8.84
CA ASP A 46 -0.89 8.40 -9.85
C ASP A 46 -1.10 6.89 -9.64
N GLU A 47 -1.98 6.30 -10.45
CA GLU A 47 -2.33 4.87 -10.39
C GLU A 47 -1.12 3.92 -10.43
N ALA A 48 -0.06 4.26 -11.17
CA ALA A 48 1.10 3.38 -11.27
C ALA A 48 1.89 3.38 -9.97
N GLU A 49 2.02 4.54 -9.35
CA GLU A 49 2.69 4.71 -8.06
C GLU A 49 1.87 4.09 -6.91
N ILE A 50 0.54 4.26 -6.94
CA ILE A 50 -0.38 3.65 -5.96
C ILE A 50 -0.32 2.12 -6.07
N ALA A 51 -0.35 1.56 -7.28
CA ALA A 51 -0.23 0.12 -7.49
C ALA A 51 1.11 -0.43 -6.96
N ARG A 52 2.22 0.30 -7.15
CA ARG A 52 3.51 -0.07 -6.58
C ARG A 52 3.51 -0.02 -5.06
N PHE A 53 2.87 0.98 -4.46
CA PHE A 53 2.70 1.05 -3.01
C PHE A 53 1.90 -0.14 -2.47
N LEU A 54 0.78 -0.50 -3.12
CA LEU A 54 -0.04 -1.65 -2.75
C LEU A 54 0.76 -2.97 -2.82
N GLU A 55 1.53 -3.17 -3.89
CA GLU A 55 2.40 -4.34 -4.04
C GLU A 55 3.49 -4.37 -2.96
N LEU A 56 4.13 -3.24 -2.67
CA LEU A 56 5.12 -3.12 -1.60
C LEU A 56 4.52 -3.52 -0.26
N ILE A 57 3.37 -2.95 0.11
CA ILE A 57 2.79 -3.25 1.41
C ILE A 57 2.34 -4.69 1.49
N GLU A 58 1.88 -5.34 0.42
CA GLU A 58 1.48 -6.74 0.42
C GLU A 58 2.69 -7.68 0.55
N THR A 59 3.79 -7.36 -0.12
CA THR A 59 4.97 -8.24 -0.25
C THR A 59 6.03 -8.02 0.83
N SER A 60 5.94 -6.93 1.60
CA SER A 60 6.86 -6.64 2.71
C SER A 60 6.92 -7.78 3.73
N ALA A 61 8.12 -8.03 4.23
CA ALA A 61 8.39 -9.10 5.18
C ALA A 61 7.85 -8.77 6.57
N LEU A 62 7.45 -9.81 7.30
CA LEU A 62 7.15 -9.71 8.73
C LEU A 62 8.43 -9.32 9.48
N SER A 63 8.29 -8.36 10.39
CA SER A 63 9.34 -7.95 11.32
C SER A 63 9.09 -8.56 12.70
N GLU A 64 10.16 -8.86 13.42
CA GLU A 64 10.11 -9.21 14.84
C GLU A 64 10.15 -7.96 15.74
N ALA A 65 10.28 -6.77 15.15
CA ALA A 65 10.26 -5.50 15.87
C ALA A 65 8.88 -5.21 16.46
N GLU A 66 8.87 -4.51 17.60
CA GLU A 66 7.66 -4.02 18.23
C GLU A 66 7.51 -2.52 17.94
N VAL A 67 6.33 -2.12 17.46
CA VAL A 67 5.96 -0.71 17.33
C VAL A 67 5.23 -0.25 18.59
N MET A 68 5.58 0.93 19.09
CA MET A 68 5.05 1.49 20.33
C MET A 68 4.55 2.91 20.12
N GLY A 69 3.45 3.28 20.80
CA GLY A 69 2.87 4.61 20.69
C GLY A 69 1.95 4.78 19.49
N ILE A 70 1.66 6.04 19.15
CA ILE A 70 0.89 6.39 17.95
C ILE A 70 1.81 6.33 16.72
N PRO A 71 1.31 5.91 15.55
CA PRO A 71 2.08 5.97 14.32
C PRO A 71 2.38 7.41 13.91
N ASP A 72 3.48 7.61 13.20
CA ASP A 72 3.86 8.92 12.65
C ASP A 72 2.93 9.31 11.49
N TYR A 73 2.56 8.31 10.67
CA TYR A 73 1.69 8.49 9.52
C TYR A 73 0.61 7.41 9.44
N VAL A 74 -0.54 7.79 8.88
CA VAL A 74 -1.56 6.86 8.41
C VAL A 74 -1.74 7.07 6.92
N ILE A 75 -1.52 6.01 6.15
CA ILE A 75 -1.72 6.02 4.71
C ILE A 75 -3.00 5.24 4.40
N THR A 76 -3.92 5.85 3.65
CA THR A 76 -5.12 5.17 3.15
C THR A 76 -5.13 5.17 1.64
N VAL A 77 -5.52 4.05 1.05
CA VAL A 77 -5.79 3.94 -0.39
C VAL A 77 -7.27 3.68 -0.56
N ASN A 78 -7.96 4.59 -1.23
CA ASN A 78 -9.39 4.48 -1.51
C ASN A 78 -9.61 4.21 -3.00
N ASN A 79 -10.50 3.28 -3.30
CA ASN A 79 -11.03 3.09 -4.65
C ASN A 79 -12.32 3.92 -4.78
N LEU A 80 -12.23 5.05 -5.46
CA LEU A 80 -13.34 5.99 -5.58
C LEU A 80 -14.47 5.44 -6.47
N SER A 81 -14.13 4.64 -7.48
CA SER A 81 -15.08 3.98 -8.38
C SER A 81 -15.99 3.00 -7.64
N GLU A 82 -15.45 2.33 -6.62
CA GLU A 82 -16.19 1.36 -5.79
C GLU A 82 -16.66 1.95 -4.44
N SER A 83 -16.22 3.16 -4.10
CA SER A 83 -16.47 3.80 -2.79
C SER A 83 -16.00 2.93 -1.62
N THR A 84 -14.82 2.32 -1.76
CA THR A 84 -14.22 1.43 -0.76
C THR A 84 -12.84 1.93 -0.34
N MET A 85 -12.45 1.60 0.90
CA MET A 85 -11.06 1.72 1.35
C MET A 85 -10.38 0.38 1.08
N GLU A 86 -9.38 0.38 0.22
CA GLU A 86 -8.66 -0.80 -0.22
C GLU A 86 -7.51 -1.14 0.74
N ALA A 87 -6.80 -0.13 1.22
CA ALA A 87 -5.73 -0.30 2.20
C ALA A 87 -5.74 0.81 3.24
N MET A 88 -5.32 0.44 4.45
CA MET A 88 -4.94 1.36 5.51
C MET A 88 -3.63 0.86 6.11
N VAL A 89 -2.66 1.75 6.27
CA VAL A 89 -1.32 1.42 6.76
C VAL A 89 -0.94 2.42 7.84
N ASN A 90 -0.58 1.92 9.02
CA ASN A 90 -0.05 2.73 10.11
C ASN A 90 1.48 2.65 10.06
N VAL A 91 2.18 3.77 9.97
CA VAL A 91 3.63 3.81 9.70
C VAL A 91 4.37 4.46 10.88
N TRP A 92 5.48 3.83 11.28
CA TRP A 92 6.45 4.35 12.22
C TRP A 92 7.79 4.53 11.52
N VAL A 93 8.39 5.71 11.66
CA VAL A 93 9.72 6.01 11.10
C VAL A 93 10.73 5.98 12.25
N GLY A 94 11.61 4.99 12.21
CA GLY A 94 12.66 4.76 13.19
C GLY A 94 13.93 5.57 12.92
N GLU A 95 14.99 5.24 13.67
CA GLU A 95 16.34 5.72 13.38
C GLU A 95 16.92 4.97 12.16
N ASP A 96 17.95 5.52 11.52
CA ASP A 96 18.65 4.89 10.36
C ASP A 96 17.76 4.55 9.15
N ASP A 97 16.73 5.35 8.88
CA ASP A 97 15.76 5.18 7.79
C ASP A 97 14.94 3.86 7.87
N GLU A 98 14.85 3.24 9.04
CA GLU A 98 13.95 2.11 9.30
C GLU A 98 12.48 2.57 9.20
N ILE A 99 11.67 1.85 8.40
CA ILE A 99 10.25 2.11 8.27
C ILE A 99 9.48 0.84 8.60
N LEU A 100 8.74 0.89 9.71
CA LEU A 100 7.88 -0.19 10.17
C LEU A 100 6.42 0.19 9.94
N PHE A 101 5.59 -0.81 9.68
CA PHE A 101 4.16 -0.56 9.52
C PHE A 101 3.27 -1.72 9.93
N THR A 102 2.00 -1.41 10.20
CA THR A 102 0.92 -2.40 10.33
C THR A 102 -0.16 -2.16 9.28
N ARG A 103 -0.91 -3.22 8.93
CA ARG A 103 -1.99 -3.17 7.94
C ARG A 103 -3.35 -3.21 8.62
N GLY A 104 -4.25 -2.31 8.22
CA GLY A 104 -5.62 -2.20 8.73
C GLY A 104 -5.74 -1.46 10.07
N MET A 105 -6.98 -1.21 10.49
CA MET A 105 -7.29 -0.47 11.72
C MET A 105 -6.84 -1.20 13.01
N GLU A 106 -6.87 -2.54 13.01
CA GLU A 106 -6.58 -3.38 14.17
C GLU A 106 -5.37 -4.31 13.91
N GLY A 107 -4.53 -3.99 12.92
CA GLY A 107 -3.39 -4.82 12.56
C GLY A 107 -2.38 -4.94 13.70
N THR A 108 -2.05 -6.18 14.08
CA THR A 108 -1.05 -6.49 15.12
C THR A 108 0.28 -6.94 14.55
N ASP A 109 0.28 -7.45 13.31
CA ASP A 109 1.50 -7.88 12.65
C ASP A 109 2.28 -6.67 12.16
N VAL A 110 3.57 -6.64 12.48
CA VAL A 110 4.51 -5.59 12.08
C VAL A 110 5.27 -6.04 10.85
N PHE A 111 5.39 -5.15 9.88
CA PHE A 111 6.13 -5.34 8.64
C PHE A 111 7.21 -4.28 8.53
N GLU A 112 8.29 -4.62 7.84
CA GLU A 112 9.39 -3.71 7.55
C GLU A 112 9.45 -3.43 6.05
N VAL A 113 9.58 -2.16 5.69
CA VAL A 113 9.85 -1.76 4.32
C VAL A 113 11.29 -2.15 3.99
N ASP A 114 11.48 -2.91 2.91
CA ASP A 114 12.83 -3.22 2.43
C ASP A 114 13.58 -1.93 2.08
N SER A 115 14.84 -1.84 2.52
CA SER A 115 15.77 -0.74 2.24
C SER A 115 15.80 -0.26 0.78
N MET A 116 15.51 -1.14 -0.20
CA MET A 116 15.45 -0.75 -1.61
C MET A 116 14.26 0.16 -1.96
N TYR A 117 13.23 0.19 -1.13
CA TYR A 117 12.00 0.98 -1.32
C TYR A 117 11.84 2.13 -0.32
N THR A 118 12.77 2.28 0.63
CA THR A 118 12.73 3.35 1.63
C THR A 118 12.66 4.74 1.01
N TYR A 119 13.34 4.97 -0.12
CA TYR A 119 13.25 6.24 -0.85
C TYR A 119 11.85 6.50 -1.38
N ASP A 120 11.25 5.51 -2.06
CA ASP A 120 9.91 5.62 -2.66
C ASP A 120 8.84 5.87 -1.59
N VAL A 121 8.93 5.15 -0.46
CA VAL A 121 8.01 5.37 0.67
C VAL A 121 8.22 6.76 1.28
N ASN A 122 9.45 7.21 1.45
CA ASN A 122 9.72 8.56 1.94
C ASN A 122 9.21 9.65 1.00
N GLU A 123 9.24 9.46 -0.32
CA GLU A 123 8.61 10.40 -1.26
C GLU A 123 7.10 10.48 -1.03
N ILE A 124 6.43 9.33 -0.83
CA ILE A 124 4.99 9.27 -0.50
C ILE A 124 4.71 10.01 0.82
N LEU A 125 5.48 9.74 1.88
CA LEU A 125 5.30 10.38 3.19
C LEU A 125 5.50 11.91 3.13
N ASN A 126 6.27 12.40 2.16
CA ASN A 126 6.60 13.81 1.98
C ASN A 126 5.79 14.50 0.87
N LEU A 127 4.75 13.87 0.31
CA LEU A 127 3.92 14.43 -0.76
C LEU A 127 3.36 15.83 -0.43
N ASN A 128 3.24 16.16 0.86
CA ASN A 128 2.70 17.44 1.34
C ASN A 128 3.75 18.49 1.73
N ASN A 129 5.04 18.18 1.55
CA ASN A 129 6.17 19.07 1.86
C ASN A 129 6.75 19.78 0.61
N LEU A 130 6.09 19.69 -0.55
CA LEU A 130 6.51 20.30 -1.84
C LEU A 130 5.66 21.52 -2.22
#